data_AF-A0A7C0X9Y3-F1
#
_entry.id   AF-A0A7C0X9Y3-F1
#
_cell.length_a   1.000
_cell.length_b   1.000
_cell.length_c   1.000
_cell.angle_alpha   90.00
_cell.angle_beta   90.00
_cell.angle_gamma   90.00
#
_symmetry.space_group_name_H-M   'P 1'
#
loop_
_entity.id
_entity.type
_entity.pdbx_description
1 polymer ?
#
loop_
_entity_poly.entity_id
_entity_poly.type
_entity_poly.pdbx_seq_one_letter_code
_entity_poly.pdbx_strand_id
1 'polypeptide(L)'
;MEEISKFFPVKVGIERRVEKQDEERNRKLLGRIREIFLIVGRELSLREKVYRIKGERYSVENKMNWIKQKMSMEKCLPLEELLKTAKDKLELLVIFLAFLELVKIGFIRIHERGDTFILSLEGD
;
A
#
# COMPACT_ATOMS: atom_id res chain seq x y z
N MET A 1 -43.21 35.74 2.93
CA MET A 1 -42.21 35.21 1.98
C MET A 1 -40.82 35.44 2.56
N GLU A 2 -40.49 34.83 3.71
CA GLU A 2 -39.17 35.05 4.33
C GLU A 2 -38.86 34.04 5.47
N GLU A 3 -39.06 32.73 5.27
CA GLU A 3 -38.70 31.78 6.35
C GLU A 3 -38.35 30.35 5.94
N ILE A 4 -37.93 30.12 4.69
CA ILE A 4 -37.57 28.77 4.20
C ILE A 4 -36.04 28.60 4.01
N SER A 5 -35.23 29.66 4.12
CA SER A 5 -33.77 29.55 3.91
C SER A 5 -32.98 28.99 5.10
N LYS A 6 -33.60 28.72 6.25
CA LYS A 6 -32.90 28.25 7.47
C LYS A 6 -32.74 26.74 7.60
N PHE A 7 -33.31 25.92 6.71
CA PHE A 7 -33.37 24.47 6.94
C PHE A 7 -32.35 23.60 6.17
N PHE A 8 -31.44 24.18 5.36
CA PHE A 8 -30.44 23.39 4.63
C PHE A 8 -29.03 24.02 4.50
N PRO A 9 -28.21 23.99 5.57
CA PRO A 9 -26.75 24.02 5.43
C PRO A 9 -26.07 22.68 5.81
N VAL A 10 -26.81 21.66 6.27
CA VAL A 10 -26.21 20.48 6.92
C VAL A 10 -25.55 19.50 5.94
N LYS A 11 -26.11 19.26 4.74
CA LYS A 11 -25.57 18.25 3.81
C LYS A 11 -24.16 18.58 3.28
N VAL A 12 -23.93 19.85 2.91
CA VAL A 12 -22.65 20.32 2.36
C VAL A 12 -21.53 20.29 3.41
N GLY A 13 -21.85 20.50 4.69
CA GLY A 13 -20.89 20.44 5.78
C GLY A 13 -20.49 19.01 6.18
N ILE A 14 -21.38 18.04 5.99
CA ILE A 14 -21.11 16.62 6.25
C ILE A 14 -20.22 16.05 5.16
N GLU A 15 -20.53 16.27 3.88
CA GLU A 15 -19.72 15.78 2.76
C GLU A 15 -18.28 16.33 2.80
N ARG A 16 -18.11 17.64 3.04
CA ARG A 16 -16.78 18.25 3.21
C ARG A 16 -16.01 17.76 4.44
N ARG A 17 -16.71 17.30 5.50
CA ARG A 17 -16.07 16.74 6.70
C ARG A 17 -15.59 15.32 6.45
N VAL A 18 -16.38 14.51 5.75
CA VAL A 18 -16.00 13.13 5.35
C VAL A 18 -14.80 13.18 4.40
N GLU A 19 -14.82 14.07 3.41
CA GLU A 19 -13.74 14.23 2.43
C GLU A 19 -12.41 14.65 3.08
N LYS A 20 -12.43 15.63 4.01
CA LYS A 20 -11.24 16.03 4.77
C LYS A 20 -10.73 14.93 5.72
N GLN A 21 -11.63 14.13 6.28
CA GLN A 21 -11.26 13.03 7.17
C GLN A 21 -10.61 11.88 6.39
N ASP A 22 -11.10 11.58 5.19
CA ASP A 22 -10.51 10.59 4.28
C ASP A 22 -9.16 11.09 3.73
N GLU A 23 -9.01 12.37 3.40
CA GLU A 23 -7.73 12.96 2.98
C GLU A 23 -6.65 12.86 4.07
N GLU A 24 -6.99 13.18 5.32
CA GLU A 24 -6.06 13.09 6.44
C GLU A 24 -5.69 11.62 6.75
N ARG A 25 -6.67 10.71 6.68
CA ARG A 25 -6.42 9.27 6.81
C ARG A 25 -5.47 8.77 5.71
N ASN A 26 -5.74 9.13 4.45
CA ASN A 26 -4.93 8.73 3.31
C ASN A 26 -3.51 9.30 3.42
N ARG A 27 -3.36 10.55 3.86
CA ARG A 27 -2.04 11.17 4.08
C ARG A 27 -1.22 10.42 5.13
N LYS A 28 -1.82 10.05 6.26
CA LYS A 28 -1.16 9.24 7.29
C LYS A 28 -0.75 7.86 6.76
N LEU A 29 -1.66 7.19 6.05
CA LEU A 29 -1.40 5.87 5.46
C LEU A 29 -0.25 5.92 4.46
N LEU A 30 -0.25 6.90 3.54
CA LEU A 30 0.82 7.12 2.57
C LEU A 30 2.15 7.43 3.26
N GLY A 31 2.13 8.24 4.33
CA GLY A 31 3.31 8.55 5.13
C GLY A 31 3.95 7.29 5.72
N ARG A 32 3.14 6.42 6.33
CA ARG A 32 3.63 5.17 6.93
C ARG A 32 4.11 4.15 5.87
N ILE A 33 3.38 3.99 4.76
CA ILE A 33 3.83 3.11 3.65
C ILE A 33 5.18 3.59 3.11
N ARG A 34 5.36 4.90 2.95
CA ARG A 34 6.63 5.50 2.55
C ARG A 34 7.74 5.19 3.55
N GLU A 35 7.48 5.29 4.85
CA GLU A 35 8.46 4.95 5.89
C GLU A 35 8.92 3.49 5.79
N ILE A 36 7.99 2.55 5.68
CA ILE A 36 8.30 1.11 5.53
C ILE A 36 9.18 0.90 4.30
N PHE A 37 8.81 1.49 3.15
CA PHE A 37 9.59 1.40 1.93
C PHE A 37 11.03 1.92 2.12
N LEU A 38 11.18 3.07 2.78
CA LEU A 38 12.50 3.67 3.04
C LEU A 38 13.34 2.86 4.02
N ILE A 39 12.74 2.21 5.02
CA ILE A 39 13.43 1.33 5.96
C ILE A 39 13.98 0.12 5.21
N VAL A 40 13.13 -0.60 4.46
CA VAL A 40 13.55 -1.78 3.71
C VAL A 40 14.59 -1.42 2.63
N GLY A 41 14.41 -0.30 1.94
CA GLY A 41 15.39 0.18 0.95
C GLY A 41 16.77 0.50 1.54
N ARG A 42 16.82 1.01 2.78
CA ARG A 42 18.08 1.21 3.51
C ARG A 42 18.73 -0.12 3.88
N GLU A 43 17.96 -1.08 4.39
CA GLU A 43 18.46 -2.43 4.69
C GLU A 43 19.08 -3.11 3.46
N LEU A 44 18.42 -3.01 2.30
CA LEU A 44 18.95 -3.56 1.05
C LEU A 44 20.22 -2.85 0.57
N SER A 45 20.30 -1.53 0.77
CA SER A 45 21.52 -0.76 0.44
C SER A 45 22.74 -1.23 1.24
N LEU A 46 22.54 -1.68 2.48
CA LEU A 46 23.60 -2.25 3.31
C LEU A 46 24.05 -3.63 2.81
N ARG A 47 23.11 -4.42 2.24
CA ARG A 47 23.37 -5.75 1.66
C ARG A 47 24.02 -5.68 0.27
N GLU A 48 23.77 -4.63 -0.50
CA GLU A 48 24.24 -4.45 -1.89
C GLU A 48 25.77 -4.24 -2.06
N LYS A 49 26.56 -4.12 -0.97
CA LYS A 49 28.02 -3.88 -1.08
C LYS A 49 28.81 -4.97 -1.81
N VAL A 50 28.21 -6.13 -2.12
CA VAL A 50 28.80 -7.14 -3.01
C VAL A 50 27.71 -7.75 -3.89
N TYR A 51 27.59 -7.30 -5.14
CA TYR A 51 27.46 -8.11 -6.37
C TYR A 51 27.06 -7.23 -7.55
N ARG A 52 27.96 -7.15 -8.54
CA ARG A 52 27.83 -6.41 -9.79
C ARG A 52 27.07 -7.26 -10.83
N ILE A 53 26.34 -6.57 -11.72
CA ILE A 53 25.69 -7.00 -12.97
C ILE A 53 24.36 -7.76 -12.82
N LYS A 54 23.21 -7.09 -13.05
CA LYS A 54 21.95 -7.76 -13.43
C LYS A 54 21.10 -6.88 -14.36
N GLY A 55 20.85 -7.36 -15.57
CA GLY A 55 19.85 -6.81 -16.49
C GLY A 55 18.42 -7.00 -15.99
N GLU A 56 17.45 -6.58 -16.79
CA GLU A 56 16.00 -6.57 -16.52
C GLU A 56 15.48 -7.98 -16.14
N ARG A 57 15.58 -8.36 -14.87
CA ARG A 57 15.15 -9.67 -14.36
C ARG A 57 13.73 -9.67 -13.79
N TYR A 58 13.15 -8.50 -13.54
CA TYR A 58 11.90 -8.36 -12.80
C TYR A 58 10.83 -7.68 -13.64
N SER A 59 9.67 -8.33 -13.76
CA SER A 59 8.45 -7.77 -14.35
C SER A 59 7.41 -7.56 -13.26
N VAL A 60 6.69 -6.44 -13.33
CA VAL A 60 5.57 -6.12 -12.42
C VAL A 60 4.50 -7.21 -12.51
N GLU A 61 4.13 -7.64 -13.71
CA GLU A 61 3.11 -8.68 -13.93
C GLU A 61 3.51 -10.02 -13.27
N ASN A 62 4.77 -10.43 -13.46
CA ASN A 62 5.28 -11.65 -12.82
C ASN A 62 5.24 -11.52 -11.29
N LYS A 63 5.56 -10.34 -10.74
CA LYS A 63 5.47 -10.10 -9.31
C LYS A 63 4.03 -10.02 -8.81
N MET A 64 3.08 -9.50 -9.58
CA MET A 64 1.66 -9.56 -9.23
C MET A 64 1.21 -11.02 -9.08
N ASN A 65 1.51 -11.87 -10.07
CA ASN A 65 1.15 -13.30 -10.02
C ASN A 65 1.79 -14.02 -8.83
N TRP A 66 3.06 -13.71 -8.53
CA TRP A 66 3.75 -14.24 -7.36
C TRP A 66 3.10 -13.79 -6.04
N ILE A 67 2.72 -12.51 -5.91
CA ILE A 67 2.02 -12.00 -4.71
C ILE A 67 0.66 -12.70 -4.56
N LYS A 68 -0.10 -12.84 -5.65
CA LYS A 68 -1.39 -13.57 -5.63
C LYS A 68 -1.23 -15.00 -5.12
N GLN A 69 -0.22 -15.73 -5.61
CA GLN A 69 0.08 -17.08 -5.14
C GLN A 69 0.45 -17.09 -3.66
N LYS A 70 1.32 -16.17 -3.21
CA LYS A 70 1.71 -16.08 -1.80
C LYS A 70 0.51 -15.81 -0.88
N MET A 71 -0.34 -14.84 -1.25
CA MET A 71 -1.56 -14.50 -0.51
C MET A 71 -2.59 -15.64 -0.48
N SER A 72 -2.65 -16.48 -1.52
CA SER A 72 -3.54 -17.65 -1.54
C SER A 72 -3.15 -18.71 -0.49
N MET A 73 -1.88 -18.72 -0.07
CA MET A 73 -1.37 -19.61 0.97
C MET A 73 -1.42 -18.94 2.36
N GLU A 74 -1.09 -17.66 2.41
CA GLU A 74 -1.00 -16.82 3.61
C GLU A 74 -2.14 -15.80 3.56
N LYS A 75 -3.35 -16.20 4.01
CA LYS A 75 -4.58 -15.38 3.98
C LYS A 75 -4.38 -13.92 4.42
N CYS A 76 -3.44 -13.69 5.33
CA CYS A 76 -2.99 -12.37 5.75
C CYS A 76 -1.46 -12.30 5.69
N LEU A 77 -0.91 -11.19 5.19
CA LEU A 77 0.53 -10.98 5.05
C LEU A 77 0.92 -9.56 5.50
N PRO A 78 1.84 -9.39 6.47
CA PRO A 78 2.40 -8.09 6.77
C PRO A 78 3.12 -7.47 5.56
N LEU A 79 2.85 -6.20 5.26
CA LEU A 79 3.48 -5.48 4.13
C LEU A 79 5.00 -5.46 4.25
N GLU A 80 5.53 -5.32 5.47
CA GLU A 80 6.96 -5.36 5.76
C GLU A 80 7.58 -6.71 5.38
N GLU A 81 6.89 -7.81 5.68
CA GLU A 81 7.35 -9.16 5.32
C GLU A 81 7.33 -9.36 3.81
N LEU A 82 6.31 -8.84 3.12
CA LEU A 82 6.26 -8.84 1.66
C LEU A 82 7.47 -8.12 1.07
N LEU A 83 7.74 -6.89 1.51
CA LEU A 83 8.83 -6.06 0.96
C LEU A 83 10.22 -6.60 1.30
N LYS A 84 10.39 -7.24 2.47
CA LYS A 84 11.65 -7.88 2.89
C LYS A 84 12.04 -9.09 2.03
N THR A 85 11.14 -9.62 1.20
CA THR A 85 11.47 -10.69 0.24
C THR A 85 12.33 -10.22 -0.94
N ALA A 86 12.42 -8.91 -1.17
CA ALA A 86 13.24 -8.33 -2.23
C ALA A 86 14.73 -8.63 -2.02
N LYS A 87 15.42 -9.01 -3.09
CA LYS A 87 16.86 -9.32 -3.08
C LYS A 87 17.72 -8.09 -3.34
N ASP A 88 17.18 -7.13 -4.09
CA ASP A 88 17.85 -5.89 -4.48
C ASP A 88 16.82 -4.75 -4.60
N LYS A 89 17.31 -3.51 -4.75
CA LYS A 89 16.44 -2.33 -4.83
C LYS A 89 15.48 -2.36 -6.01
N LEU A 90 15.89 -2.95 -7.13
CA LEU A 90 15.05 -3.02 -8.31
C LEU A 90 13.88 -3.98 -8.06
N GLU A 91 14.16 -5.16 -7.47
CA GLU A 91 13.11 -6.10 -7.07
C GLU A 91 12.17 -5.49 -6.03
N LEU A 92 12.70 -4.71 -5.06
CA LEU A 92 11.88 -4.00 -4.08
C LEU A 92 10.90 -3.05 -4.77
N LEU A 93 11.38 -2.27 -5.74
CA LEU A 93 10.58 -1.32 -6.50
C LEU A 93 9.50 -2.05 -7.33
N VAL A 94 9.86 -3.15 -7.97
CA VAL A 94 8.91 -3.96 -8.75
C VAL A 94 7.86 -4.66 -7.87
N ILE A 95 8.24 -5.18 -6.70
CA ILE A 95 7.28 -5.72 -5.71
C ILE A 95 6.36 -4.59 -5.21
N PHE A 96 6.91 -3.41 -4.94
CA PHE A 96 6.16 -2.24 -4.50
C PHE A 96 5.08 -1.84 -5.53
N LEU A 97 5.46 -1.72 -6.80
CA LEU A 97 4.52 -1.43 -7.88
C LEU A 97 3.48 -2.54 -8.07
N ALA A 98 3.90 -3.80 -7.99
CA ALA A 98 3.00 -4.93 -8.16
C ALA A 98 1.92 -4.98 -7.08
N PHE A 99 2.26 -4.77 -5.80
CA PHE A 99 1.21 -4.76 -4.76
C PHE A 99 0.30 -3.54 -4.89
N LEU A 100 0.83 -2.36 -5.25
CA LEU A 100 -0.01 -1.17 -5.46
C LEU A 100 -1.03 -1.39 -6.58
N GLU A 101 -0.62 -2.05 -7.66
CA GLU A 101 -1.55 -2.39 -8.74
C GLU A 101 -2.61 -3.38 -8.25
N LEU A 102 -2.26 -4.37 -7.42
CA LEU A 102 -3.21 -5.30 -6.81
C LEU A 102 -4.21 -4.60 -5.88
N VAL A 103 -3.77 -3.59 -5.13
CA VAL A 103 -4.66 -2.76 -4.30
C VAL A 103 -5.58 -1.92 -5.17
N LYS A 104 -5.03 -1.31 -6.23
CA LYS A 104 -5.79 -0.47 -7.18
C LYS A 104 -6.90 -1.24 -7.89
N ILE A 105 -6.68 -2.51 -8.25
CA ILE A 105 -7.71 -3.35 -8.88
C ILE A 105 -8.64 -4.05 -7.87
N GLY A 106 -8.50 -3.77 -6.57
CA GLY A 106 -9.33 -4.36 -5.51
C GLY A 106 -8.91 -5.75 -5.04
N PHE A 107 -7.90 -6.39 -5.66
CA PHE A 107 -7.52 -7.76 -5.30
C PHE A 107 -6.95 -7.87 -3.86
N ILE A 108 -6.26 -6.83 -3.38
CA ILE A 108 -5.71 -6.76 -2.00
C ILE A 108 -6.33 -5.59 -1.26
N ARG A 109 -6.69 -5.81 0.01
CA ARG A 109 -7.01 -4.76 0.97
C ARG A 109 -5.87 -4.55 1.95
N ILE A 110 -5.68 -3.31 2.36
CA ILE A 110 -4.70 -2.92 3.38
C ILE A 110 -5.45 -2.60 4.66
N HIS A 111 -5.08 -3.29 5.73
CA HIS A 111 -5.59 -3.06 7.08
C HIS A 111 -4.46 -2.59 7.99
N GLU A 112 -4.76 -1.65 8.86
CA GLU A 112 -3.83 -1.20 9.90
C GLU A 112 -4.10 -2.00 11.19
N ARG A 113 -3.07 -2.65 11.72
CA ARG A 113 -3.11 -3.36 13.01
C ARG A 113 -1.96 -2.85 13.88
N GLY A 114 -2.25 -1.85 14.71
CA GLY A 114 -1.23 -1.17 15.51
C GLY A 114 -0.27 -0.40 14.61
N ASP A 115 1.00 -0.79 14.63
CA ASP A 115 2.06 -0.17 13.83
C ASP A 115 2.34 -0.89 12.51
N THR A 116 1.60 -1.96 12.21
CA THR A 116 1.84 -2.81 11.03
C THR A 116 0.68 -2.73 10.04
N PHE A 117 1.01 -2.69 8.75
CA PHE A 117 0.02 -2.91 7.68
C PHE A 117 -0.07 -4.39 7.32
N ILE A 118 -1.29 -4.91 7.35
CA ILE A 118 -1.63 -6.28 6.98
C ILE A 118 -2.36 -6.25 5.65
N LEU A 119 -1.87 -7.03 4.70
CA LEU A 119 -2.50 -7.29 3.41
C LEU A 119 -3.44 -8.48 3.57
N SER A 120 -4.64 -8.39 3.02
CA SER A 120 -5.61 -9.49 2.93
C SER A 120 -6.24 -9.52 1.54
N LEU A 121 -6.81 -10.66 1.18
CA LEU A 121 -7.61 -10.79 -0.04
C LEU A 121 -8.95 -10.08 0.13
N GLU A 122 -9.47 -9.51 -0.96
CA GLU A 122 -10.82 -8.97 -0.93
C GLU A 122 -11.86 -10.08 -0.76
N GLY A 123 -12.66 -10.00 0.31
CA GLY A 123 -13.72 -10.96 0.63
C GLY A 123 -13.42 -11.89 1.82
N ASP A 124 -12.21 -11.82 2.40
CA ASP A 124 -11.85 -12.47 3.67
C ASP A 124 -12.14 -11.59 4.91
#